data_AF-A0A163IT08-F1
#
_entry.id   AF-A0A163IT08-F1
#
_cell.length_a   1.000
_cell.length_b   1.000
_cell.length_c   1.000
_cell.angle_alpha   90.00
_cell.angle_beta   90.00
_cell.angle_gamma   90.00
#
_symmetry.space_group_name_H-M   'P 1'
#
loop_
_entity.id
_entity.type
_entity.pdbx_description
1 polymer ?
#
loop_
_entity_poly.entity_id
_entity_poly.type
_entity_poly.pdbx_seq_one_letter_code
_entity_poly.pdbx_strand_id
1 'polypeptide(L)'
;MKIKPPRQAKEWSYSSHRESIVSKALSSPGIRFNKKTHINCGSSARMAGNVCANVDQIRRQSRWNNTTMEGISHQPSKKMMQSMAGFHTNELSPGDPIQPAVADNAFVQVIMMFRKTFIQDSVLMMELHSCYPIWQHSIFFDQAFLSFKRDLLQIEAQ
;
A
#
# COMPACT_ATOMS: atom_id res chain seq x y z
N MET A 1 10.48 27.61 -23.29
CA MET A 1 11.06 26.29 -22.95
C MET A 1 9.95 25.26 -23.00
N LYS A 2 9.97 24.29 -23.93
CA LYS A 2 8.95 23.21 -23.97
C LYS A 2 9.39 22.10 -23.01
N ILE A 3 8.71 21.98 -21.87
CA ILE A 3 8.95 20.90 -20.89
C ILE A 3 8.40 19.60 -21.50
N LYS A 4 9.27 18.61 -21.74
CA LYS A 4 8.82 17.28 -22.17
C LYS A 4 8.01 16.64 -21.04
N PRO A 5 6.89 15.95 -21.35
CA PRO A 5 6.15 15.23 -20.32
C PRO A 5 7.07 14.17 -19.69
N PRO A 6 6.99 13.99 -18.35
CA PRO A 6 7.79 12.99 -17.66
C PRO A 6 7.49 11.60 -18.25
N ARG A 7 8.53 10.83 -18.53
CA ARG A 7 8.38 9.43 -18.96
C ARG A 7 7.63 8.69 -17.86
N GLN A 8 6.47 8.11 -18.19
CA GLN A 8 5.81 7.19 -17.27
C GLN A 8 6.74 6.00 -17.03
N ALA A 9 7.14 5.80 -15.78
CA ALA A 9 7.93 4.63 -15.40
C ALA A 9 7.04 3.40 -15.53
N LYS A 10 7.54 2.38 -16.22
CA LYS A 10 6.86 1.09 -16.32
C LYS A 10 6.84 0.44 -14.94
N GLU A 11 5.65 0.10 -14.46
CA GLU A 11 5.47 -0.62 -13.20
C GLU A 11 6.27 -1.93 -13.23
N TRP A 12 6.88 -2.30 -12.10
CA TRP A 12 7.60 -3.56 -12.00
C TRP A 12 6.64 -4.74 -12.20
N SER A 13 7.10 -5.76 -12.93
CA SER A 13 6.28 -6.94 -13.14
C SER A 13 6.05 -7.69 -11.83
N TYR A 14 4.89 -8.34 -11.70
CA TYR A 14 4.58 -9.19 -10.55
C TYR A 14 5.63 -10.31 -10.35
N SER A 15 6.19 -10.86 -11.44
CA SER A 15 7.26 -11.87 -11.33
C SER A 15 8.50 -11.28 -10.66
N SER A 16 8.91 -10.07 -11.06
CA SER A 16 10.05 -9.37 -10.47
C SER A 16 9.83 -9.08 -8.99
N HIS A 17 8.63 -8.64 -8.61
CA HIS A 17 8.28 -8.41 -7.21
C HIS A 17 8.31 -9.70 -6.38
N ARG A 18 7.69 -10.77 -6.90
CA ARG A 18 7.69 -12.09 -6.25
C ARG A 18 9.10 -12.64 -6.09
N GLU A 19 9.92 -12.57 -7.13
CA GLU A 19 11.28 -13.11 -7.10
C GLU A 19 12.16 -12.35 -6.11
N SER A 20 12.05 -11.03 -6.05
CA SER A 20 12.78 -10.21 -5.07
C SER A 20 12.43 -10.60 -3.64
N ILE A 21 11.13 -10.69 -3.32
CA ILE A 21 10.67 -11.02 -1.95
C ILE A 21 11.03 -12.46 -1.60
N VAL A 22 10.60 -13.43 -2.42
CA VAL A 22 10.69 -14.85 -2.07
C VAL A 22 12.12 -15.38 -2.22
N SER A 23 12.82 -15.00 -3.29
CA SER A 23 14.09 -15.63 -3.65
C SER A 23 15.31 -14.88 -3.12
N LYS A 24 15.19 -13.60 -2.75
CA LYS A 24 16.31 -12.80 -2.22
C LYS A 24 16.09 -12.39 -0.76
N ALA A 25 14.95 -11.76 -0.46
CA ALA A 25 14.74 -11.20 0.89
C ALA A 25 14.46 -12.27 1.96
N LEU A 26 13.60 -13.25 1.67
CA LEU A 26 13.22 -14.29 2.64
C LEU A 26 14.18 -15.47 2.68
N SER A 27 14.80 -15.82 1.55
CA SER A 27 15.79 -16.91 1.47
C SER A 27 17.09 -16.57 2.22
N SER A 28 17.52 -15.31 2.20
CA SER A 28 18.74 -14.84 2.85
C SER A 28 18.79 -15.17 4.36
N PRO A 29 17.74 -14.88 5.16
CA PRO A 29 17.64 -15.33 6.55
C PRO A 29 17.14 -16.78 6.72
N GLY A 30 17.01 -17.57 5.64
CA GLY A 30 16.54 -18.96 5.71
C GLY A 30 15.04 -19.14 5.95
N ILE A 31 14.23 -18.09 5.75
CA ILE A 31 12.77 -18.14 5.94
C ILE A 31 12.14 -18.88 4.76
N ARG A 32 11.60 -20.07 5.05
CA ARG A 32 10.89 -20.90 4.07
C ARG A 32 9.45 -20.45 3.93
N PHE A 33 9.00 -20.36 2.67
CA PHE A 33 7.67 -19.89 2.35
C PHE A 33 6.94 -20.89 1.45
N ASN A 34 5.75 -21.34 1.86
CA ASN A 34 5.01 -22.43 1.21
C ASN A 34 4.07 -21.93 0.09
N LYS A 35 3.33 -20.84 0.31
CA LYS A 35 2.11 -20.57 -0.46
C LYS A 35 2.17 -19.20 -1.10
N LYS A 36 2.52 -19.05 -2.40
CA LYS A 36 2.54 -17.79 -3.18
C LYS A 36 1.83 -16.62 -2.44
N THR A 37 2.57 -15.81 -1.66
CA THR A 37 1.99 -14.85 -0.71
C THR A 37 1.15 -13.90 -1.51
N HIS A 38 -0.17 -14.03 -1.36
CA HIS A 38 -1.10 -13.26 -2.15
C HIS A 38 -1.18 -11.86 -1.53
N ILE A 39 -0.41 -10.94 -2.11
CA ILE A 39 -0.80 -9.53 -2.26
C ILE A 39 -2.12 -9.43 -3.05
N ASN A 40 -2.53 -10.48 -3.78
CA ASN A 40 -3.79 -10.51 -4.51
C ASN A 40 -4.90 -11.20 -3.68
N CYS A 41 -5.77 -10.39 -3.09
CA CYS A 41 -7.04 -10.83 -2.52
C CYS A 41 -7.87 -11.61 -3.57
N GLY A 42 -8.65 -12.63 -3.16
CA GLY A 42 -9.48 -13.40 -4.09
C GLY A 42 -10.39 -12.50 -4.94
N SER A 43 -10.69 -12.86 -6.18
CA SER A 43 -11.45 -12.03 -7.14
C SER A 43 -12.77 -11.51 -6.56
N SER A 44 -13.50 -12.34 -5.81
CA SER A 44 -14.73 -11.95 -5.11
C SER A 44 -14.47 -10.91 -4.00
N ALA A 45 -13.43 -11.09 -3.19
CA ALA A 45 -13.07 -10.15 -2.13
C ALA A 45 -12.49 -8.84 -2.69
N ARG A 46 -11.85 -8.87 -3.88
CA ARG A 46 -11.51 -7.65 -4.64
C ARG A 46 -12.74 -6.90 -5.11
N MET A 47 -13.73 -7.60 -5.69
CA MET A 47 -14.98 -6.96 -6.12
C MET A 47 -15.77 -6.39 -4.94
N ALA A 48 -15.84 -7.11 -3.82
CA ALA A 48 -16.52 -6.63 -2.61
C ALA A 48 -15.80 -5.44 -1.95
N GLY A 49 -14.46 -5.44 -1.94
CA GLY A 49 -13.66 -4.31 -1.49
C GLY A 49 -13.79 -3.08 -2.39
N ASN A 50 -13.87 -3.28 -3.72
CA ASN A 50 -14.07 -2.20 -4.69
C ASN A 50 -15.46 -1.54 -4.61
N VAL A 51 -16.44 -2.21 -3.98
CA VAL A 51 -17.83 -1.75 -3.83
C VAL A 51 -18.15 -1.36 -2.37
N CYS A 52 -17.14 -1.31 -1.48
CA CYS A 52 -17.28 -0.89 -0.08
C CYS A 52 -18.35 -1.67 0.71
N ALA A 53 -18.47 -2.99 0.46
CA ALA A 53 -19.43 -3.84 1.15
C ALA A 53 -19.02 -4.08 2.61
N ASN A 54 -20.01 -4.20 3.51
CA ASN A 54 -19.78 -4.41 4.95
C ASN A 54 -19.04 -5.75 5.20
N VAL A 55 -18.06 -5.74 6.10
CA VAL A 55 -17.20 -6.89 6.46
C VAL A 55 -18.00 -8.13 6.92
N ASP A 56 -19.12 -7.92 7.61
CA ASP A 56 -20.01 -8.99 8.07
C ASP A 56 -20.80 -9.64 6.93
N GLN A 57 -20.94 -8.96 5.79
CA GLN A 57 -21.51 -9.55 4.57
C GLN A 57 -20.46 -10.37 3.81
N ILE A 58 -19.21 -9.91 3.81
CA ILE A 58 -18.08 -10.62 3.18
C ILE A 58 -17.77 -11.92 3.94
N ARG A 59 -17.76 -11.90 5.28
CA ARG A 59 -17.50 -13.10 6.11
C ARG A 59 -18.55 -14.20 5.93
N ARG A 60 -19.79 -13.86 5.56
CA ARG A 60 -20.88 -14.83 5.34
C ARG A 60 -20.81 -15.53 3.97
N GLN A 61 -19.93 -15.09 3.07
CA GLN A 61 -19.95 -15.46 1.64
C GLN A 61 -18.77 -16.33 1.17
N SER A 62 -18.06 -17.01 2.07
CA SER A 62 -16.75 -17.65 1.81
C SER A 62 -16.67 -18.77 0.74
N ARG A 63 -17.70 -18.96 -0.12
CA ARG A 63 -17.78 -20.08 -1.07
C ARG A 63 -18.37 -19.72 -2.45
N TRP A 64 -17.95 -18.59 -3.04
CA TRP A 64 -18.38 -18.17 -4.39
C TRP A 64 -17.33 -18.40 -5.51
N ASN A 65 -16.34 -19.27 -5.28
CA ASN A 65 -15.38 -19.71 -6.32
C ASN A 65 -15.81 -20.96 -7.09
N ASN A 66 -16.98 -21.54 -6.79
CA ASN A 66 -17.48 -22.75 -7.41
C ASN A 66 -18.52 -22.41 -8.50
N THR A 67 -18.42 -23.04 -9.67
CA THR A 67 -19.34 -22.86 -10.81
C THR A 67 -20.73 -23.45 -10.59
N THR A 68 -20.90 -24.29 -9.56
CA THR A 68 -22.15 -24.99 -9.26
C THR A 68 -22.76 -24.47 -7.97
N MET A 69 -24.04 -24.08 -8.03
CA MET A 69 -24.84 -23.53 -6.93
C MET A 69 -25.26 -24.64 -5.94
N GLU A 70 -24.32 -25.23 -5.21
CA GLU A 70 -24.63 -26.17 -4.12
C GLU A 70 -24.36 -25.55 -2.74
N GLY A 71 -25.42 -25.48 -1.92
CA GLY A 71 -25.33 -25.18 -0.49
C GLY A 71 -25.27 -23.70 -0.11
N ILE A 72 -25.97 -22.81 -0.84
CA ILE A 72 -26.06 -21.39 -0.48
C ILE A 72 -27.23 -21.21 0.50
N SER A 73 -26.93 -20.99 1.78
CA SER A 73 -27.97 -20.84 2.82
C SER A 73 -28.79 -19.54 2.69
N HIS A 74 -28.28 -18.53 1.97
CA HIS A 74 -28.99 -17.25 1.77
C HIS A 74 -28.72 -16.63 0.40
N GLN A 75 -29.78 -16.16 -0.27
CA GLN A 75 -29.70 -15.45 -1.55
C GLN A 75 -28.73 -14.24 -1.47
N PRO A 76 -27.92 -13.99 -2.51
CA PRO A 76 -27.06 -12.81 -2.56
C PRO A 76 -27.91 -11.53 -2.52
N SER A 77 -27.39 -10.49 -1.86
CA SER A 77 -28.07 -9.20 -1.83
C SER A 77 -28.23 -8.63 -3.24
N LYS A 78 -29.37 -7.98 -3.51
CA LYS A 78 -29.68 -7.39 -4.82
C LYS A 78 -28.54 -6.50 -5.36
N LYS A 79 -27.86 -5.75 -4.46
CA LYS A 79 -26.70 -4.92 -4.80
C LYS A 79 -25.51 -5.73 -5.31
N MET A 80 -25.24 -6.90 -4.73
CA MET A 80 -24.14 -7.76 -5.15
C MET A 80 -24.44 -8.49 -6.47
N MET A 81 -25.69 -8.94 -6.68
CA MET A 81 -26.11 -9.50 -7.97
C MET A 81 -26.00 -8.47 -9.10
N GLN A 82 -26.42 -7.22 -8.83
CA GLN A 82 -26.31 -6.11 -9.76
C GLN A 82 -24.84 -5.83 -10.12
N SER A 83 -23.95 -5.77 -9.13
CA SER A 83 -22.51 -5.58 -9.36
C SER A 83 -21.87 -6.71 -10.19
N MET A 84 -22.23 -7.97 -9.94
CA MET A 84 -21.70 -9.11 -10.72
C MET A 84 -22.20 -9.12 -12.17
N ALA A 85 -23.39 -8.59 -12.43
CA ALA A 85 -23.93 -8.41 -13.78
C ALA A 85 -23.48 -7.08 -14.44
N GLY A 86 -22.53 -6.36 -13.84
CA GLY A 86 -21.98 -5.12 -14.38
C GLY A 86 -22.90 -3.89 -14.20
N PHE A 87 -23.98 -4.01 -13.43
CA PHE A 87 -24.81 -2.86 -13.09
C PHE A 87 -24.11 -2.02 -12.02
N HIS A 88 -23.76 -0.79 -12.38
CA HIS A 88 -23.25 0.21 -11.46
C HIS A 88 -24.38 0.64 -10.52
N THR A 89 -24.30 0.33 -9.23
CA THR A 89 -25.19 0.92 -8.21
C THR A 89 -24.69 2.29 -7.79
N ASN A 90 -24.39 3.14 -8.75
CA ASN A 90 -24.17 4.55 -8.53
C ASN A 90 -25.06 5.27 -9.56
N GLU A 91 -26.27 5.66 -9.18
CA GLU A 91 -26.74 6.96 -9.63
C GLU A 91 -25.86 8.00 -8.93
N LEU A 92 -24.62 8.12 -9.40
CA LEU A 92 -23.89 9.36 -9.34
C LEU A 92 -24.22 10.02 -10.67
N SER A 93 -24.86 11.18 -10.58
CA SER A 93 -25.12 12.07 -11.71
C SER A 93 -23.89 12.11 -12.62
N PRO A 94 -24.04 11.96 -13.95
CA PRO A 94 -22.93 12.02 -14.89
C PRO A 94 -22.43 13.48 -14.99
N GLY A 95 -21.69 13.92 -13.98
CA GLY A 95 -21.31 15.32 -13.85
C GLY A 95 -20.41 15.67 -12.65
N ASP A 96 -20.21 14.78 -11.69
CA ASP A 96 -19.37 15.12 -10.52
C ASP A 96 -17.90 14.72 -10.76
N PRO A 97 -16.99 15.68 -11.01
CA PRO A 97 -15.57 15.39 -11.06
C PRO A 97 -15.12 14.93 -9.66
N ILE A 98 -14.45 13.78 -9.59
CA ILE A 98 -13.66 13.41 -8.41
C ILE A 98 -12.77 14.61 -8.09
N GLN A 99 -13.01 15.28 -6.96
CA GLN A 99 -12.28 16.47 -6.53
C GLN A 99 -10.79 16.12 -6.42
N PRO A 100 -9.94 16.47 -7.42
CA PRO A 100 -8.54 16.05 -7.45
C PRO A 100 -7.79 16.57 -6.22
N ALA A 101 -8.22 17.74 -5.72
CA ALA A 101 -7.71 18.39 -4.53
C ALA A 101 -7.76 17.53 -3.26
N VAL A 102 -8.75 16.65 -3.08
CA VAL A 102 -8.86 15.84 -1.84
C VAL A 102 -7.78 14.76 -1.81
N ALA A 103 -7.57 14.07 -2.93
CA ALA A 103 -6.53 13.05 -3.05
C ALA A 103 -5.12 13.66 -2.98
N ASP A 104 -4.93 14.81 -3.64
CA ASP A 104 -3.65 15.54 -3.62
C ASP A 104 -3.29 15.99 -2.21
N ASN A 105 -4.23 16.57 -1.47
CA ASN A 105 -4.03 17.01 -0.09
C ASN A 105 -3.73 15.84 0.85
N ALA A 106 -4.46 14.72 0.72
CA ALA A 106 -4.21 13.52 1.50
C ALA A 106 -2.82 12.94 1.23
N PHE A 107 -2.40 12.91 -0.04
CA PHE A 107 -1.07 12.45 -0.41
C PHE A 107 0.04 13.32 0.20
N VAL A 108 -0.11 14.65 0.16
CA VAL A 108 0.84 15.58 0.81
C VAL A 108 0.93 15.32 2.31
N GLN A 109 -0.19 15.11 3.00
CA GLN A 109 -0.18 14.78 4.43
C GLN A 109 0.58 13.48 4.72
N VAL A 110 0.36 12.45 3.89
CA VAL A 110 1.09 11.19 4.00
C VAL A 110 2.59 11.39 3.83
N ILE A 111 3.01 12.18 2.83
CA ILE A 111 4.44 12.50 2.62
C ILE A 111 5.00 13.31 3.80
N MET A 112 4.25 14.24 4.37
CA MET A 112 4.69 14.98 5.56
C MET A 112 4.85 14.08 6.79
N MET A 113 3.95 13.11 6.98
CA MET A 113 4.06 12.13 8.05
C MET A 113 5.26 11.20 7.85
N PHE A 114 5.48 10.72 6.63
CA PHE A 114 6.66 9.94 6.28
C PHE A 114 7.95 10.74 6.46
N ARG A 115 7.96 12.03 6.11
CA ARG A 115 9.13 12.88 6.33
C ARG A 115 9.49 12.98 7.81
N LYS A 116 8.51 13.16 8.69
CA LYS A 116 8.75 13.26 10.15
C LYS A 116 9.33 11.96 10.69
N THR A 117 8.66 10.84 10.43
CA THR A 117 9.11 9.51 10.88
C THR A 117 10.48 9.16 10.31
N PHE A 118 10.71 9.40 9.03
CA PHE A 118 12.01 9.15 8.40
C PHE A 118 13.15 9.97 9.04
N ILE A 119 12.95 11.27 9.32
CA ILE A 119 13.98 12.09 9.96
C ILE A 119 14.21 11.67 11.42
N GLN A 120 13.16 11.32 12.15
CA GLN A 120 13.27 10.81 13.52
C GLN A 120 14.08 9.51 13.56
N ASP A 121 13.67 8.52 12.76
CA ASP A 121 14.29 7.19 12.76
C ASP A 121 15.68 7.18 12.08
N SER A 122 16.00 8.21 11.28
CA SER A 122 17.29 8.30 10.60
C SER A 122 18.47 8.29 11.55
N VAL A 123 18.34 8.85 12.75
CA VAL A 123 19.42 8.86 13.75
C VAL A 123 19.84 7.43 14.10
N LEU A 124 18.87 6.59 14.47
CA LEU A 124 19.09 5.18 14.78
C LEU A 124 19.53 4.38 13.54
N MET A 125 18.90 4.63 12.39
CA MET A 125 19.22 3.92 11.16
C MET A 125 20.63 4.24 10.63
N MET A 126 21.16 5.44 10.92
CA MET A 126 22.54 5.81 10.62
C MET A 126 23.55 5.08 11.53
N GLU A 127 23.17 4.72 12.76
CA GLU A 127 24.02 3.92 13.65
C GLU A 127 24.02 2.44 13.25
N LEU A 128 22.85 1.89 12.95
CA LEU A 128 22.71 0.49 12.53
C LEU A 128 23.28 0.24 11.13
N HIS A 129 23.17 1.22 10.23
CA HIS A 129 23.50 1.06 8.82
C HIS A 129 24.18 2.29 8.21
N SER A 130 25.36 2.62 8.74
CA SER A 130 26.14 3.80 8.34
C SER A 130 26.55 3.86 6.86
N CYS A 131 26.52 2.74 6.14
CA CYS A 131 26.96 2.65 4.74
C CYS A 131 25.87 2.94 3.69
N TYR A 132 24.63 3.25 4.07
CA TYR A 132 23.60 3.53 3.07
C TYR A 132 23.86 4.86 2.31
N PRO A 133 23.68 4.88 0.98
CA PRO A 133 23.89 6.09 0.17
C PRO A 133 23.02 7.28 0.56
N ILE A 134 21.85 7.02 1.16
CA ILE A 134 20.92 8.08 1.56
C ILE A 134 21.53 9.04 2.59
N TRP A 135 22.45 8.56 3.43
CA TRP A 135 23.15 9.36 4.43
C TRP A 135 24.18 10.33 3.85
N GLN A 136 24.54 10.17 2.57
CA GLN A 136 25.43 11.10 1.87
C GLN A 136 24.71 12.40 1.47
N HIS A 137 23.39 12.48 1.66
CA HIS A 137 22.64 13.68 1.36
C HIS A 137 22.99 14.82 2.32
N SER A 138 23.14 16.05 1.79
CA SER A 138 23.57 17.23 2.54
C SER A 138 22.74 17.54 3.79
N ILE A 139 21.45 17.18 3.78
CA ILE A 139 20.53 17.35 4.92
C ILE A 139 21.03 16.68 6.21
N PHE A 140 21.78 15.58 6.10
CA PHE A 140 22.30 14.84 7.26
C PHE A 140 23.61 15.42 7.80
N PHE A 141 24.21 16.37 7.06
CA PHE A 141 25.38 17.15 7.49
C PHE A 141 25.00 18.56 7.92
N ASP A 142 23.72 18.93 7.83
CA ASP A 142 23.22 20.23 8.24
C ASP A 142 23.30 20.41 9.76
N GLN A 143 23.61 21.62 10.20
CA GLN A 143 23.81 21.93 11.61
C GLN A 143 22.54 21.68 12.44
N ALA A 144 21.35 21.92 11.87
CA ALA A 144 20.09 21.67 12.57
C ALA A 144 19.88 20.16 12.79
N PHE A 145 20.17 19.34 11.79
CA PHE A 145 20.10 17.88 11.92
C PHE A 145 21.14 17.34 12.91
N LEU A 146 22.38 17.84 12.86
CA LEU A 146 23.43 17.43 13.80
C LEU A 146 23.12 17.82 15.25
N SER A 147 22.42 18.94 15.46
CA SER A 147 21.91 19.30 16.80
C SER A 147 20.82 18.33 17.25
N PHE A 148 19.82 18.11 16.40
CA PHE A 148 18.73 17.17 16.66
C PHE A 148 19.24 15.76 17.01
N LYS A 149 20.23 15.26 16.25
CA LYS A 149 20.87 13.96 16.50
C LYS A 149 21.49 13.88 17.90
N ARG A 150 22.19 14.93 18.35
CA ARG A 150 22.82 14.97 19.68
C ARG A 150 21.77 14.96 20.78
N ASP A 151 20.72 15.77 20.64
CA ASP A 151 19.65 15.89 21.64
C ASP A 151 18.89 14.56 21.79
N LEU A 152 18.62 13.86 20.68
CA LEU A 152 17.92 12.58 20.71
C LEU A 152 18.73 11.48 21.39
N LEU A 153 20.04 11.38 21.08
CA LEU A 153 20.92 10.40 21.72
C LEU A 153 21.10 10.65 23.23
N GLN A 154 20.99 11.91 23.66
CA GLN A 154 21.04 12.25 25.08
C GLN A 154 19.77 11.79 25.84
N ILE A 155 18.61 11.74 25.17
CA ILE A 155 17.36 11.24 25.75
C ILE A 155 17.40 9.70 25.89
N GLU A 156 17.96 8.97 24.92
CA GLU A 156 18.05 7.50 24.99
C GLU A 156 19.05 6.98 26.03
N ALA A 157 20.01 7.82 26.45
CA ALA A 157 21.03 7.46 27.43
C ALA A 157 20.58 7.59 28.90
N GLN A 158 19.35 8.03 29.17
CA GLN A 158 18.74 8.16 30.50
C GLN A 158 17.82 6.98 30.82
#